data_AF-A0A7X6D5D6-F1
#
_entry.id   AF-A0A7X6D5D6-F1
#
_cell.length_a   1.000
_cell.length_b   1.000
_cell.length_c   1.000
_cell.angle_alpha   90.00
_cell.angle_beta   90.00
_cell.angle_gamma   90.00
#
_symmetry.space_group_name_H-M   'P 1'
#
loop_
_entity.id
_entity.type
_entity.pdbx_description
1 polymer ?
#
loop_
_entity_poly.entity_id
_entity_poly.type
_entity_poly.pdbx_seq_one_letter_code
_entity_poly.pdbx_strand_id
1 'polypeptide(L)'
;DRVRRVPYGDAAPPRLPAGPWPGRLPAPHPATVYPAPLPARLTDTAGREVAVSARAEVSDSPARLAVAGHRAARVTGWTGPWPVLEEWWDSAHARRMARLQVVTADGHAWLLVVERGQWWAEAGYG
;
A
#
# COMPACT_ATOMS: atom_id res chain seq x y z
N ASP A 1 38.29 7.48 28.91
CA ASP A 1 37.09 8.22 29.31
C ASP A 1 36.56 8.97 28.09
N ARG A 2 35.30 8.79 27.68
CA ARG A 2 34.77 9.29 26.39
C ARG A 2 33.49 10.09 26.61
N VAL A 3 33.61 11.41 26.59
CA VAL A 3 32.49 12.33 26.73
C VAL A 3 31.76 12.47 25.40
N ARG A 4 30.44 12.25 25.39
CA ARG A 4 29.56 12.49 24.24
C ARG A 4 28.80 13.79 24.46
N ARG A 5 28.94 14.74 23.54
CA ARG A 5 28.20 16.01 23.56
C ARG A 5 26.82 15.81 22.95
N VAL A 6 25.78 16.33 23.62
CA VAL A 6 24.40 16.32 23.15
C VAL A 6 23.93 17.78 23.08
N PRO A 7 23.19 18.19 22.03
CA PRO A 7 22.66 19.54 21.92
C PRO A 7 21.79 19.92 23.13
N TYR A 8 21.84 21.19 23.52
CA TYR A 8 21.10 21.70 24.67
C TYR A 8 19.59 21.65 24.41
N GLY A 9 18.85 20.94 25.26
CA GLY A 9 17.40 20.72 25.12
C GLY A 9 17.02 19.25 24.88
N ASP A 10 17.97 18.42 24.42
CA ASP A 10 17.75 16.99 24.20
C ASP A 10 18.27 16.16 25.38
N ALA A 11 17.37 15.43 26.04
CA ALA A 11 17.77 14.36 26.95
C ALA A 11 18.25 13.16 26.13
N ALA A 12 19.38 12.56 26.54
CA ALA A 12 19.79 11.28 25.96
C ALA A 12 18.68 10.25 26.20
N PRO A 13 18.20 9.54 25.17
CA PRO A 13 17.10 8.59 25.37
C PRO A 13 17.56 7.49 26.34
N PRO A 14 16.69 7.09 27.30
CA PRO A 14 17.02 6.03 28.23
C PRO A 14 17.33 4.75 27.45
N ARG A 15 18.30 3.97 27.95
CA ARG A 15 18.54 2.62 27.44
C ARG A 15 17.31 1.77 27.75
N LEU A 16 16.50 1.55 26.72
CA LEU A 16 15.30 0.73 26.81
C LEU A 16 15.71 -0.75 27.00
N PRO A 17 15.22 -1.46 28.05
CA PRO A 17 15.44 -2.90 28.22
C PRO A 17 14.97 -3.75 27.01
N ALA A 18 15.61 -4.90 26.81
CA ALA A 18 15.15 -5.87 25.82
C ALA A 18 13.89 -6.58 26.35
N GLY A 19 12.73 -6.32 25.75
CA GLY A 19 11.46 -6.95 26.07
C GLY A 19 10.38 -6.62 25.02
N PRO A 20 9.26 -7.36 24.98
CA PRO A 20 8.13 -6.99 24.15
C PRO A 20 7.49 -5.73 24.75
N TRP A 21 7.83 -4.58 24.19
CA TRP A 21 7.30 -3.31 24.61
C TRP A 21 5.79 -3.26 24.41
N PRO A 22 5.01 -2.88 25.44
CA PRO A 22 3.64 -2.39 25.23
C PRO A 22 3.72 -1.20 24.27
N GLY A 23 3.18 -1.35 23.05
CA GLY A 23 3.32 -0.37 21.97
C GLY A 23 4.28 -0.76 20.83
N ARG A 24 4.88 -1.95 20.86
CA ARG A 24 5.57 -2.50 19.68
C ARG A 24 4.57 -2.63 18.54
N LEU A 25 4.70 -1.81 17.51
CA LEU A 25 3.91 -1.98 16.29
C LEU A 25 4.22 -3.38 15.74
N PRO A 26 3.22 -4.27 15.61
CA PRO A 26 3.41 -5.48 14.83
C PRO A 26 3.68 -5.05 13.39
N ALA A 27 4.45 -5.87 12.67
CA ALA A 27 4.58 -5.67 11.23
C ALA A 27 3.17 -5.60 10.60
N PRO A 28 2.98 -4.75 9.58
CA PRO A 28 4.02 -4.03 8.84
C PRO A 28 4.52 -2.74 9.52
N HIS A 29 5.82 -2.48 9.36
CA HIS A 29 6.51 -1.25 9.76
C HIS A 29 6.15 -0.08 8.80
N PRO A 30 6.62 1.17 9.02
CA PRO A 30 5.94 2.35 8.50
C PRO A 30 5.77 2.31 6.97
N ALA A 31 4.63 2.84 6.52
CA ALA A 31 4.25 2.86 5.12
C ALA A 31 5.25 3.67 4.28
N THR A 32 5.55 3.19 3.08
CA THR A 32 6.17 4.00 2.03
C THR A 32 5.06 4.46 1.09
N VAL A 33 4.80 5.77 1.04
CA VAL A 33 3.96 6.38 0.00
C VAL A 33 4.90 6.82 -1.12
N TYR A 34 4.65 6.35 -2.34
CA TYR A 34 5.53 6.65 -3.46
C TYR A 34 5.26 8.07 -3.99
N PRO A 35 6.29 8.88 -4.26
CA PRO A 35 6.12 10.21 -4.86
C PRO A 35 5.39 10.16 -6.21
N ALA A 36 5.58 9.07 -6.95
CA ALA A 36 4.81 8.72 -8.14
C ALA A 36 4.31 7.28 -8.00
N PRO A 37 3.03 6.98 -8.27
CA PRO A 37 2.49 5.63 -8.18
C PRO A 37 3.27 4.65 -9.08
N LEU A 38 3.59 3.48 -8.55
CA LEU A 38 4.32 2.45 -9.29
C LEU A 38 3.35 1.66 -10.19
N PRO A 39 3.68 1.39 -11.47
CA PRO A 39 2.86 0.52 -12.31
C PRO A 39 2.66 -0.85 -11.65
N ALA A 40 1.41 -1.34 -11.66
CA ALA A 40 1.04 -2.61 -11.07
C ALA A 40 0.19 -3.44 -12.03
N ARG A 41 0.14 -4.75 -11.79
CA ARG A 41 -0.77 -5.69 -12.45
C ARG A 41 -1.36 -6.63 -11.41
N LEU A 42 -2.68 -6.61 -11.29
CA LEU A 42 -3.45 -7.48 -10.40
C LEU A 42 -4.19 -8.51 -11.24
N THR A 43 -3.92 -9.80 -11.01
CA THR A 43 -4.53 -10.88 -11.81
C THR A 43 -5.26 -11.90 -10.94
N ASP A 44 -6.25 -12.54 -11.53
CA ASP A 44 -6.96 -13.69 -10.95
C ASP A 44 -6.14 -15.00 -11.07
N THR A 45 -6.74 -16.13 -10.69
CA THR A 45 -6.11 -17.45 -10.75
C THR A 45 -5.87 -17.96 -12.18
N ALA A 46 -6.58 -17.42 -13.17
CA ALA A 46 -6.39 -17.73 -14.59
C ALA A 46 -5.34 -16.82 -15.26
N GLY A 47 -4.78 -15.86 -14.52
CA GLY A 47 -3.83 -14.87 -15.04
C GLY A 47 -4.48 -13.73 -15.81
N ARG A 48 -5.82 -13.58 -15.77
CA ARG A 48 -6.54 -12.44 -16.35
C ARG A 48 -6.44 -11.26 -15.40
N GLU A 49 -6.33 -10.05 -15.95
CA GLU A 49 -6.34 -8.85 -15.13
C GLU A 49 -7.69 -8.66 -14.45
N VAL A 50 -7.65 -8.33 -13.15
CA VAL A 50 -8.84 -7.99 -12.38
C VAL A 50 -9.28 -6.59 -12.78
N ALA A 51 -10.50 -6.47 -13.29
CA ALA A 51 -11.12 -5.18 -13.61
C ALA A 51 -12.00 -4.70 -12.43
N VAL A 52 -12.24 -3.38 -12.37
CA VAL A 52 -13.24 -2.79 -11.48
C VAL A 52 -14.35 -2.17 -12.31
N SER A 53 -15.58 -2.60 -12.06
CA SER A 53 -16.76 -2.16 -12.78
C SER A 53 -17.15 -0.72 -12.41
N ALA A 54 -18.10 -0.16 -13.18
CA ALA A 54 -18.65 1.15 -12.86
C ALA A 54 -19.41 1.20 -11.51
N ARG A 55 -19.69 0.06 -10.87
CA ARG A 55 -20.35 -0.01 -9.57
C ARG A 55 -19.38 -0.34 -8.42
N ALA A 56 -18.07 -0.24 -8.66
CA ALA A 56 -17.03 -0.63 -7.71
C ALA A 56 -17.10 -2.13 -7.34
N GLU A 57 -17.33 -2.98 -8.34
CA GLU A 57 -17.27 -4.44 -8.19
C GLU A 57 -16.00 -4.95 -8.88
N VAL A 58 -15.25 -5.85 -8.22
CA VAL A 58 -14.13 -6.55 -8.86
C VAL A 58 -14.65 -7.65 -9.79
N SER A 59 -14.02 -7.82 -10.94
CA SER A 59 -14.44 -8.81 -11.94
C SER A 59 -14.22 -10.25 -11.49
N ASP A 60 -13.21 -10.49 -10.66
CA ASP A 60 -12.85 -11.81 -10.14
C ASP A 60 -11.98 -11.65 -8.88
N SER A 61 -11.74 -12.74 -8.16
CA SER A 61 -10.91 -12.75 -6.95
C SER A 61 -9.43 -12.50 -7.30
N PRO A 62 -8.79 -11.46 -6.73
CA PRO A 62 -7.35 -11.24 -6.86
C PRO A 62 -6.52 -12.42 -6.36
N ALA A 63 -5.57 -12.88 -7.16
CA ALA A 63 -4.73 -14.04 -6.86
C ALA A 63 -3.22 -13.75 -6.92
N ARG A 64 -2.78 -12.83 -7.79
CA ARG A 64 -1.37 -12.45 -7.93
C ARG A 64 -1.23 -10.95 -8.18
N LEU A 65 -0.22 -10.36 -7.54
CA LEU A 65 0.14 -8.95 -7.70
C LEU A 65 1.58 -8.86 -8.21
N ALA A 66 1.80 -8.05 -9.24
CA ALA A 66 3.10 -7.60 -9.68
C ALA A 66 3.15 -6.07 -9.57
N VAL A 67 4.16 -5.53 -8.88
CA VAL A 67 4.43 -4.08 -8.79
C VAL A 67 5.81 -3.82 -9.35
N ALA A 68 5.96 -2.79 -10.18
CA ALA A 68 7.24 -2.43 -10.77
C ALA A 68 8.32 -2.24 -9.68
N GLY A 69 9.48 -2.88 -9.85
CA GLY A 69 10.56 -2.85 -8.87
C GLY A 69 10.45 -3.86 -7.72
N HIS A 70 9.35 -4.64 -7.65
CA HIS A 70 9.14 -5.67 -6.64
C HIS A 70 8.92 -7.04 -7.27
N ARG A 71 9.22 -8.11 -6.52
CA ARG A 71 8.94 -9.47 -6.96
C ARG A 71 7.44 -9.71 -6.95
N ALA A 72 6.89 -10.32 -8.00
CA ALA A 72 5.48 -10.68 -8.04
C ALA A 72 5.14 -11.73 -6.98
N ALA A 73 4.07 -11.49 -6.22
CA ALA A 73 3.68 -12.31 -5.07
C ALA A 73 2.21 -12.75 -5.15
N ARG A 74 1.90 -13.86 -4.47
CA ARG A 74 0.53 -14.37 -4.35
C ARG A 74 -0.26 -13.46 -3.41
N VAL A 75 -1.49 -13.11 -3.79
CA VAL A 75 -2.43 -12.42 -2.91
C VAL A 75 -2.96 -13.39 -1.85
N THR A 76 -3.04 -12.93 -0.61
CA THR A 76 -3.50 -13.70 0.56
C THR A 76 -4.71 -13.08 1.24
N GLY A 77 -4.97 -11.80 0.98
CA GLY A 77 -6.15 -11.09 1.43
C GLY A 77 -6.29 -9.78 0.68
N TRP A 78 -7.50 -9.25 0.59
CA TRP A 78 -7.78 -7.97 -0.03
C TRP A 78 -9.10 -7.38 0.50
N THR A 79 -9.28 -6.07 0.34
CA THR A 79 -10.52 -5.35 0.68
C THR A 79 -10.73 -4.15 -0.24
N GLY A 80 -11.97 -3.69 -0.36
CA GLY A 80 -12.43 -2.71 -1.34
C GLY A 80 -13.19 -3.38 -2.49
N PRO A 81 -13.29 -2.74 -3.67
CA PRO A 81 -12.68 -1.48 -4.03
C PRO A 81 -13.48 -0.27 -3.50
N TRP A 82 -12.79 0.73 -2.96
CA TRP A 82 -13.43 1.97 -2.51
C TRP A 82 -13.38 3.01 -3.64
N PRO A 83 -14.54 3.47 -4.16
CA PRO A 83 -14.55 4.50 -5.18
C PRO A 83 -14.03 5.83 -4.65
N VAL A 84 -13.29 6.53 -5.48
CA VAL A 84 -12.75 7.87 -5.21
C VAL A 84 -13.18 8.76 -6.37
N LEU A 85 -13.83 9.86 -6.03
CA LEU A 85 -14.20 10.92 -6.98
C LEU A 85 -13.31 12.12 -6.68
N GLU A 86 -12.34 12.37 -7.55
CA GLU A 86 -11.49 13.56 -7.51
C GLU A 86 -12.04 14.60 -8.50
N GLU A 87 -11.95 15.88 -8.12
CA GLU A 87 -12.31 17.02 -8.97
C GLU A 87 -13.73 16.91 -9.55
N TRP A 88 -14.65 16.27 -8.81
CA TRP A 88 -16.01 15.98 -9.28
C TRP A 88 -16.83 17.24 -9.60
N TRP A 89 -16.41 18.40 -9.08
CA TRP A 89 -17.00 19.71 -9.33
C TRP A 89 -16.58 20.32 -10.67
N ASP A 90 -15.55 19.78 -11.32
CA ASP A 90 -15.07 20.21 -12.64
C ASP A 90 -15.19 19.05 -13.63
N SER A 91 -16.16 19.11 -14.53
CA SER A 91 -16.41 18.04 -15.49
C SER A 91 -15.24 17.81 -16.47
N ALA A 92 -14.36 18.79 -16.67
CA ALA A 92 -13.17 18.64 -17.51
C ALA A 92 -12.03 17.90 -16.78
N HIS A 93 -11.98 17.99 -15.45
CA HIS A 93 -10.93 17.39 -14.62
C HIS A 93 -11.42 16.26 -13.74
N ALA A 94 -12.71 15.91 -13.76
CA ALA A 94 -13.27 14.86 -12.93
C ALA A 94 -12.55 13.52 -13.16
N ARG A 95 -11.90 13.03 -12.10
CA ARG A 95 -11.18 11.77 -12.12
C ARG A 95 -11.96 10.72 -11.34
N ARG A 96 -12.12 9.57 -11.98
CA ARG A 96 -12.83 8.42 -11.42
C ARG A 96 -11.87 7.27 -11.25
N MET A 97 -11.61 6.94 -9.99
CA MET A 97 -10.71 5.86 -9.63
C MET A 97 -11.29 5.05 -8.47
N ALA A 98 -10.67 3.91 -8.17
CA ALA A 98 -10.99 3.15 -6.98
C ALA A 98 -9.72 2.63 -6.31
N ARG A 99 -9.74 2.53 -4.98
CA ARG A 99 -8.64 1.99 -4.20
C ARG A 99 -8.93 0.57 -3.75
N LEU A 100 -7.91 -0.28 -3.77
CA LEU A 100 -7.96 -1.65 -3.28
C LEU A 100 -6.77 -1.87 -2.35
N GLN A 101 -7.00 -2.44 -1.17
CA GLN A 101 -5.91 -2.91 -0.33
C GLN A 101 -5.68 -4.40 -0.57
N VAL A 102 -4.41 -4.78 -0.68
CA VAL A 102 -3.99 -6.15 -1.01
C VAL A 102 -2.87 -6.57 -0.06
N VAL A 103 -2.95 -7.77 0.49
CA VAL A 103 -1.88 -8.40 1.30
C VAL A 103 -1.30 -9.56 0.51
N THR A 104 0.03 -9.61 0.39
CA THR A 104 0.76 -10.62 -0.38
C THR A 104 1.53 -11.60 0.52
N ALA A 105 1.75 -12.80 0.01
CA ALA A 105 2.34 -13.93 0.74
C ALA A 105 3.81 -13.71 1.15
N ASP A 106 4.47 -12.70 0.61
CA ASP A 106 5.82 -12.26 0.98
C ASP A 106 5.82 -11.28 2.17
N GLY A 107 4.66 -11.01 2.78
CA GLY A 107 4.54 -10.18 3.99
C GLY A 107 4.26 -8.71 3.70
N HIS A 108 4.18 -8.30 2.44
CA HIS A 108 3.82 -6.94 2.06
C HIS A 108 2.30 -6.73 2.06
N ALA A 109 1.88 -5.52 2.38
CA ALA A 109 0.57 -5.00 2.04
C ALA A 109 0.71 -3.80 1.09
N TRP A 110 -0.28 -3.61 0.23
CA TRP A 110 -0.24 -2.65 -0.87
C TRP A 110 -1.54 -1.85 -0.89
N LEU A 111 -1.41 -0.54 -1.07
CA LEU A 111 -2.53 0.31 -1.47
C LEU A 111 -2.45 0.51 -2.99
N LEU A 112 -3.40 -0.11 -3.69
CA LEU A 112 -3.53 0.00 -5.13
C LEU A 112 -4.60 1.02 -5.49
N VAL A 113 -4.39 1.71 -6.61
CA VAL A 113 -5.40 2.54 -7.29
C VAL A 113 -5.63 1.99 -8.69
N VAL A 114 -6.90 1.97 -9.11
CA VAL A 114 -7.30 1.68 -10.48
C VAL A 114 -8.01 2.88 -11.09
N GLU A 115 -7.57 3.28 -12.27
CA GLU A 115 -8.11 4.39 -13.07
C GLU A 115 -7.99 3.98 -14.54
N ARG A 116 -9.07 4.15 -15.32
CA ARG A 116 -9.12 3.75 -16.73
C ARG A 116 -8.67 2.29 -16.99
N GLY A 117 -8.96 1.40 -16.04
CA GLY A 117 -8.63 -0.04 -16.14
C GLY A 117 -7.17 -0.39 -15.89
N GLN A 118 -6.33 0.57 -15.54
CA GLN A 118 -4.92 0.35 -15.24
C GLN A 118 -4.69 0.40 -13.72
N TRP A 119 -3.74 -0.39 -13.23
CA TRP A 119 -3.43 -0.48 -11.81
C TRP A 119 -2.10 0.21 -11.49
N TRP A 120 -2.07 0.89 -10.35
CA TRP A 120 -0.85 1.46 -9.76
C TRP A 120 -0.81 1.20 -8.26
N ALA A 121 0.40 1.11 -7.69
CA ALA A 121 0.61 1.10 -6.25
C ALA A 121 0.96 2.51 -5.76
N GLU A 122 0.10 3.07 -4.90
CA GLU A 122 0.33 4.37 -4.25
C GLU A 122 1.20 4.23 -3.00
N ALA A 123 1.07 3.11 -2.29
CA ALA A 123 1.84 2.84 -1.10
C ALA A 123 2.11 1.34 -0.88
N GLY A 124 3.24 1.06 -0.23
CA GLY A 124 3.63 -0.26 0.26
C GLY A 124 3.84 -0.25 1.77
N TYR A 125 3.51 -1.36 2.42
CA TYR A 125 3.67 -1.62 3.84
C TYR A 125 4.38 -2.97 3.97
N GLY A 126 5.44 -3.08 4.75
CA GLY A 126 6.18 -4.35 4.90
C GLY A 126 7.51 -4.17 5.62
#